data_AF-A0A8H3PG56-F1
#
_entry.id   AF-A0A8H3PG56-F1
#
_cell.length_a   1.000
_cell.length_b   1.000
_cell.length_c   1.000
_cell.angle_alpha   90.00
_cell.angle_beta   90.00
_cell.angle_gamma   90.00
#
_symmetry.space_group_name_H-M   'P 1'
#
loop_
_entity.id
_entity.type
_entity.pdbx_description
1 polymer ?
#
loop_
_entity_poly.entity_id
_entity_poly.type
_entity_poly.pdbx_seq_one_letter_code
_entity_poly.pdbx_strand_id
1 'polypeptide(L)'
;MPEHKRPTTPSKYRGEEARGVCVSNQDLLPSPSAQRTTPSKTASSLLDFLISCHNGKEVGQWRVFNITPEEVQTVWSMLERHKSLYDYVLGKLRFDWSPHTSRFTVRMSTSTHDIFTELVAQEIASQLKSVACGDTDIAAVLDLVRSESTSDVYLYGCEAIDDQYPKHTPDASFAHADSQYPSIVIETSYSQHHKELTGLADEYISGSDGNIAVILGLDIEYGVGSRTASLSIWRPRVLPDPDEKEAVLLETFSVREAGVMAFLLAHYQSVSALVQC
;
A
#
# COMPACT_ATOMS: atom_id res chain seq x y z
N MET A 1 31.19 2.78 50.30
CA MET A 1 30.94 4.23 50.27
C MET A 1 32.12 4.87 49.57
N PRO A 2 32.06 4.94 48.24
CA PRO A 2 31.96 6.26 47.59
C PRO A 2 30.91 6.29 46.46
N GLU A 3 30.26 7.45 46.32
CA GLU A 3 29.25 7.75 45.30
C GLU A 3 29.84 7.75 43.88
N HIS A 4 29.26 6.95 43.00
CA HIS A 4 29.50 7.08 41.56
C HIS A 4 28.67 8.24 41.00
N LYS A 5 29.34 9.37 40.74
CA LYS A 5 28.81 10.45 39.91
C LYS A 5 28.71 9.98 38.45
N ARG A 6 27.49 9.94 37.94
CA ARG A 6 27.16 9.70 36.53
C ARG A 6 27.50 10.96 35.71
N PRO A 7 28.17 10.87 34.54
CA PRO A 7 28.40 12.05 33.70
C PRO A 7 27.09 12.45 33.00
N THR A 8 26.68 13.70 33.18
CA THR A 8 25.61 14.36 32.43
C THR A 8 26.17 14.90 31.12
N THR A 9 25.72 14.35 29.98
CA THR A 9 25.90 14.95 28.65
C THR A 9 24.74 15.90 28.33
N PRO A 10 24.99 17.07 27.71
CA PRO A 10 23.98 18.08 27.48
C PRO A 10 23.11 17.76 26.26
N SER A 11 21.80 17.78 26.47
CA SER A 11 20.75 17.87 25.45
C SER A 11 20.94 19.14 24.61
N LYS A 12 21.13 18.96 23.31
CA LYS A 12 20.97 20.00 22.28
C LYS A 12 20.34 19.37 21.04
N TYR A 13 19.02 19.18 21.08
CA TYR A 13 18.21 19.26 19.87
C TYR A 13 17.34 20.50 20.01
N ARG A 14 17.84 21.57 19.39
CA ARG A 14 17.12 22.81 19.11
C ARG A 14 16.31 22.53 17.85
N GLY A 15 15.00 22.65 17.95
CA GLY A 15 14.08 22.42 16.83
C GLY A 15 14.31 23.38 15.69
N GLU A 16 14.26 22.83 14.49
CA GLU A 16 13.87 23.53 13.27
C GLU A 16 12.67 22.75 12.72
N GLU A 17 11.48 23.34 12.91
CA GLU A 17 10.22 22.91 12.31
C GLU A 17 10.33 23.07 10.79
N ALA A 18 10.51 21.98 10.05
CA ALA A 18 10.09 21.93 8.67
C ALA A 18 8.56 21.79 8.65
N ARG A 19 7.88 22.93 8.53
CA ARG A 19 6.43 23.01 8.35
C ARG A 19 6.06 22.44 6.97
N GLY A 20 5.86 21.13 6.91
CA GLY A 20 4.97 20.54 5.93
C GLY A 20 3.56 21.06 6.24
N VAL A 21 3.03 21.89 5.35
CA VAL A 21 1.67 22.42 5.46
C VAL A 21 0.70 21.25 5.22
N CYS A 22 0.32 20.57 6.30
CA CYS A 22 -1.00 19.97 6.35
C CYS A 22 -1.97 21.15 6.18
N VAL A 23 -2.76 21.16 5.10
CA VAL A 23 -3.84 22.12 4.95
C VAL A 23 -4.87 21.79 6.04
N SER A 24 -4.66 22.37 7.22
CA SER A 24 -5.66 22.44 8.26
C SER A 24 -6.70 23.45 7.80
N ASN A 25 -7.66 23.00 6.99
CA ASN A 25 -8.91 23.74 6.79
C ASN A 25 -9.78 23.60 8.05
N GLN A 26 -9.29 24.12 9.18
CA GLN A 26 -10.16 24.57 10.27
C GLN A 26 -10.64 25.97 9.91
N ASP A 27 -11.54 26.07 8.94
CA ASP A 27 -12.46 27.20 8.75
C ASP A 27 -13.33 26.91 7.52
N LEU A 28 -14.31 26.02 7.72
CA LEU A 28 -15.63 25.96 7.06
C LEU A 28 -16.37 24.71 7.58
N LEU A 29 -16.55 24.60 8.90
CA LEU A 29 -17.55 23.70 9.47
C LEU A 29 -18.82 24.52 9.74
N PRO A 30 -19.91 24.36 8.97
CA PRO A 30 -21.21 24.66 9.53
C PRO A 30 -21.47 23.67 10.68
N SER A 31 -22.00 24.18 11.79
CA SER A 31 -22.42 23.38 12.95
C SER A 31 -23.25 22.16 12.55
N PRO A 32 -23.23 21.05 13.30
CA PRO A 32 -23.93 19.82 12.94
C PRO A 32 -25.43 19.99 13.19
N SER A 33 -26.12 20.72 12.32
CA SER A 33 -27.51 20.40 12.04
C SER A 33 -27.49 19.04 11.35
N ALA A 34 -27.99 18.02 12.05
CA ALA A 34 -28.27 16.69 11.52
C ALA A 34 -29.32 16.79 10.40
N GLN A 35 -28.91 17.30 9.24
CA GLN A 35 -29.63 17.07 8.02
C GLN A 35 -29.42 15.60 7.70
N ARG A 36 -30.49 14.81 7.73
CA ARG A 36 -30.54 13.51 7.03
C ARG A 36 -30.35 13.81 5.55
N THR A 37 -29.12 14.04 5.13
CA THR A 37 -28.76 14.05 3.73
C THR A 37 -28.97 12.62 3.27
N THR A 38 -29.95 12.43 2.39
CA THR A 38 -30.10 11.18 1.68
C THR A 38 -28.79 10.94 0.93
N PRO A 39 -28.14 9.77 1.09
CA PRO A 39 -26.89 9.49 0.39
C PRO A 39 -27.08 9.68 -1.11
N SER A 40 -26.03 10.14 -1.78
CA SER A 40 -26.03 10.21 -3.25
C SER A 40 -26.29 8.83 -3.86
N LYS A 41 -26.57 8.79 -5.16
CA LYS A 41 -26.73 7.50 -5.86
C LYS A 41 -25.47 6.66 -5.78
N THR A 42 -24.29 7.28 -5.87
CA THR A 42 -22.99 6.60 -5.77
C THR A 42 -22.76 6.06 -4.36
N ALA A 43 -22.93 6.90 -3.33
CA ALA A 43 -22.80 6.49 -1.93
C ALA A 43 -23.77 5.35 -1.58
N SER A 44 -25.01 5.43 -2.05
CA SER A 44 -26.01 4.36 -1.88
C SER A 44 -25.56 3.08 -2.59
N SER A 45 -25.05 3.18 -3.82
CA SER A 45 -24.57 2.02 -4.58
C SER A 45 -23.37 1.34 -3.92
N LEU A 46 -22.45 2.09 -3.33
CA LEU A 46 -21.34 1.53 -2.55
C LEU A 46 -21.88 0.83 -1.30
N LEU A 47 -22.73 1.50 -0.54
CA LEU A 47 -23.31 0.91 0.68
C LEU A 47 -24.10 -0.37 0.39
N ASP A 48 -24.94 -0.39 -0.66
CA ASP A 48 -25.70 -1.56 -1.08
C ASP A 48 -24.77 -2.72 -1.48
N PHE A 49 -23.65 -2.41 -2.14
CA PHE A 49 -22.63 -3.41 -2.47
C PHE A 49 -21.96 -3.99 -1.22
N LEU A 50 -21.54 -3.14 -0.27
CA LEU A 50 -20.96 -3.59 1.00
C LEU A 50 -21.94 -4.48 1.79
N ILE A 51 -23.23 -4.10 1.83
CA ILE A 51 -24.30 -4.90 2.43
C ILE A 51 -24.43 -6.25 1.71
N SER A 52 -24.36 -6.26 0.38
CA SER A 52 -24.43 -7.48 -0.42
C SER A 52 -23.27 -8.44 -0.13
N CYS A 53 -22.04 -7.91 0.00
CA CYS A 53 -20.86 -8.66 0.40
C CYS A 53 -21.00 -9.23 1.81
N HIS A 54 -21.43 -8.41 2.78
CA HIS A 54 -21.69 -8.85 4.16
C HIS A 54 -22.69 -10.00 4.23
N ASN A 55 -23.70 -9.99 3.35
CA ASN A 55 -24.71 -11.04 3.24
C ASN A 55 -24.26 -12.25 2.40
N GLY A 56 -23.03 -12.27 1.89
CA GLY A 56 -22.47 -13.35 1.07
C GLY A 56 -23.09 -13.48 -0.31
N LYS A 57 -23.76 -12.44 -0.83
CA LYS A 57 -24.43 -12.46 -2.14
C LYS A 57 -23.52 -12.04 -3.28
N GLU A 58 -22.62 -11.09 -3.02
CA GLU A 58 -21.61 -10.62 -3.96
C GLU A 58 -20.25 -11.10 -3.48
N VAL A 59 -19.67 -12.07 -4.18
CA VAL A 59 -18.36 -12.65 -3.86
C VAL A 59 -17.51 -12.69 -5.13
N GLY A 60 -16.30 -12.13 -5.07
CA GLY A 60 -15.27 -12.33 -6.08
C GLY A 60 -15.26 -11.36 -7.26
N GLN A 61 -15.86 -10.17 -7.15
CA GLN A 61 -15.69 -9.12 -8.15
C GLN A 61 -14.90 -7.93 -7.58
N TRP A 62 -13.79 -7.60 -8.24
CA TRP A 62 -13.15 -6.29 -8.13
C TRP A 62 -14.18 -5.22 -8.54
N ARG A 63 -14.44 -4.25 -7.66
CA ARG A 63 -15.41 -3.19 -7.96
C ARG A 63 -14.86 -1.82 -7.62
N VAL A 64 -14.92 -0.93 -8.60
CA VAL A 64 -14.46 0.46 -8.49
C VAL A 64 -15.67 1.38 -8.43
N PHE A 65 -15.66 2.31 -7.48
CA PHE A 65 -16.65 3.36 -7.32
C PHE A 65 -15.96 4.72 -7.48
N ASN A 66 -16.43 5.53 -8.42
CA ASN A 66 -15.99 6.92 -8.54
C ASN A 66 -16.81 7.74 -7.54
N ILE A 67 -16.23 8.02 -6.38
CA ILE A 67 -16.91 8.55 -5.20
C ILE A 67 -16.09 9.71 -4.61
N THR A 68 -16.76 10.79 -4.22
CA THR A 68 -16.07 11.97 -3.66
C THR A 68 -15.73 11.75 -2.17
N PRO A 69 -14.79 12.51 -1.60
CA PRO A 69 -14.49 12.44 -0.17
C PRO A 69 -15.70 12.66 0.73
N GLU A 70 -16.61 13.58 0.37
CA GLU A 70 -17.83 13.85 1.15
C GLU A 70 -18.83 12.68 1.10
N GLU A 71 -18.90 12.01 -0.06
CA GLU A 71 -19.72 10.82 -0.24
C GLU A 71 -19.15 9.63 0.56
N VAL A 72 -17.83 9.45 0.56
CA VAL A 72 -17.15 8.45 1.40
C VAL A 72 -17.40 8.71 2.88
N GLN A 73 -17.29 9.96 3.34
CA GLN A 73 -17.62 10.34 4.72
C GLN A 73 -19.08 10.01 5.08
N THR A 74 -19.99 10.20 4.12
CA THR A 74 -21.41 9.84 4.29
C THR A 74 -21.57 8.33 4.45
N VAL A 75 -20.89 7.53 3.64
CA VAL A 75 -20.90 6.06 3.74
C VAL A 75 -20.36 5.61 5.10
N TRP A 76 -19.22 6.14 5.54
CA TRP A 76 -18.65 5.81 6.86
C TRP A 76 -19.59 6.16 8.01
N SER A 77 -20.18 7.36 8.00
CA SER A 77 -21.17 7.79 8.98
C SER A 77 -22.41 6.87 9.03
N MET A 78 -22.74 6.20 7.92
CA MET A 78 -23.81 5.20 7.87
C MET A 78 -23.33 3.84 8.37
N LEU A 79 -22.11 3.42 8.05
CA LEU A 79 -21.51 2.18 8.53
C LEU A 79 -21.37 2.18 10.06
N GLU A 80 -20.92 3.28 10.67
CA GLU A 80 -20.79 3.43 12.13
C GLU A 80 -22.11 3.17 12.88
N ARG A 81 -23.26 3.47 12.25
CA ARG A 81 -24.59 3.18 12.83
C ARG A 81 -24.93 1.68 12.82
N HIS A 82 -24.19 0.89 12.04
CA HIS A 82 -24.39 -0.54 11.83
C HIS A 82 -23.11 -1.31 12.18
N LYS A 83 -22.83 -1.46 13.48
CA LYS A 83 -21.58 -2.06 14.00
C LYS A 83 -21.16 -3.36 13.30
N SER A 84 -22.08 -4.30 13.06
CA SER A 84 -21.74 -5.59 12.42
C SER A 84 -21.23 -5.42 10.98
N LEU A 85 -21.82 -4.49 10.23
CA LEU A 85 -21.40 -4.19 8.87
C LEU A 85 -20.07 -3.42 8.88
N TYR A 86 -19.91 -2.47 9.79
CA TYR A 86 -18.65 -1.75 10.00
C TYR A 86 -17.49 -2.69 10.34
N ASP A 87 -17.66 -3.55 11.35
CA ASP A 87 -16.65 -4.55 11.76
C ASP A 87 -16.31 -5.51 10.60
N TYR A 88 -17.28 -5.86 9.75
CA TYR A 88 -17.05 -6.69 8.56
C TYR A 88 -16.24 -5.96 7.48
N VAL A 89 -16.60 -4.70 7.18
CA VAL A 89 -15.89 -3.90 6.17
C VAL A 89 -14.43 -3.75 6.57
N LEU A 90 -14.15 -3.37 7.81
CA LEU A 90 -12.77 -3.18 8.28
C LEU A 90 -12.02 -4.49 8.53
N GLY A 91 -12.71 -5.53 9.02
CA GLY A 91 -12.06 -6.77 9.41
C GLY A 91 -11.96 -7.83 8.33
N LYS A 92 -12.73 -7.71 7.24
CA LYS A 92 -12.85 -8.77 6.22
C LYS A 92 -12.75 -8.32 4.78
N LEU A 93 -13.08 -7.06 4.46
CA LEU A 93 -12.93 -6.57 3.09
C LEU A 93 -11.55 -5.97 2.91
N ARG A 94 -10.92 -6.25 1.76
CA ARG A 94 -9.78 -5.48 1.29
C ARG A 94 -10.33 -4.35 0.43
N PHE A 95 -9.90 -3.13 0.69
CA PHE A 95 -10.31 -1.99 -0.12
C PHE A 95 -9.24 -0.92 -0.14
N ASP A 96 -9.19 -0.20 -1.26
CA ASP A 96 -8.32 0.93 -1.47
C ASP A 96 -9.17 2.19 -1.60
N TRP A 97 -8.75 3.27 -0.95
CA TRP A 97 -9.41 4.57 -1.05
C TRP A 97 -8.40 5.66 -1.39
N SER A 98 -8.60 6.31 -2.53
CA SER A 98 -7.79 7.43 -3.00
C SER A 98 -8.68 8.66 -3.25
N PRO A 99 -8.57 9.73 -2.43
CA PRO A 99 -9.32 10.97 -2.64
C PRO A 99 -8.80 11.73 -3.86
N HIS A 100 -7.51 11.58 -4.19
CA HIS A 100 -6.88 12.22 -5.35
C HIS A 100 -7.50 11.74 -6.65
N THR A 101 -7.74 10.43 -6.78
CA THR A 101 -8.42 9.87 -7.95
C THR A 101 -9.93 9.78 -7.77
N SER A 102 -10.45 10.08 -6.57
CA SER A 102 -11.86 9.92 -6.18
C SER A 102 -12.35 8.50 -6.46
N ARG A 103 -11.52 7.51 -6.10
CA ARG A 103 -11.77 6.09 -6.35
C ARG A 103 -11.76 5.29 -5.06
N PHE A 104 -12.88 4.61 -4.80
CA PHE A 104 -12.99 3.58 -3.79
C PHE A 104 -13.06 2.23 -4.48
N THR A 105 -12.09 1.37 -4.21
CA THR A 105 -11.95 0.08 -4.86
C THR A 105 -12.10 -1.02 -3.84
N VAL A 106 -13.12 -1.85 -3.96
CA VAL A 106 -13.23 -3.08 -3.17
C VAL A 106 -12.52 -4.20 -3.92
N ARG A 107 -11.52 -4.77 -3.27
CA ARG A 107 -10.68 -5.84 -3.78
C ARG A 107 -11.08 -7.15 -3.13
N MET A 108 -11.24 -8.20 -3.93
CA MET A 108 -11.42 -9.55 -3.43
C MET A 108 -10.42 -10.44 -4.15
N SER A 109 -9.47 -11.00 -3.40
CA SER A 109 -8.48 -11.91 -3.94
C SER A 109 -9.11 -13.24 -4.33
N THR A 110 -8.48 -13.93 -5.28
CA THR A 110 -8.78 -15.33 -5.59
C THR A 110 -7.76 -16.23 -4.87
N SER A 111 -8.07 -17.51 -4.67
CA SER A 111 -7.11 -18.44 -4.07
C SER A 111 -5.81 -18.53 -4.88
N THR A 112 -5.88 -18.47 -6.21
CA THR A 112 -4.70 -18.44 -7.08
C THR A 112 -3.84 -17.21 -6.83
N HIS A 113 -4.49 -16.04 -6.73
CA HIS A 113 -3.82 -14.77 -6.45
C HIS A 113 -3.11 -14.79 -5.08
N ASP A 114 -3.79 -15.24 -4.03
CA ASP A 114 -3.21 -15.27 -2.68
C ASP A 114 -2.07 -16.28 -2.58
N ILE A 115 -2.23 -17.49 -3.12
CA ILE A 115 -1.18 -18.50 -3.14
C ILE A 115 0.05 -18.00 -3.92
N PHE A 116 -0.17 -17.40 -5.09
CA PHE A 116 0.91 -16.91 -5.91
C PHE A 116 1.70 -15.78 -5.23
N THR A 117 0.99 -14.80 -4.68
CA THR A 117 1.61 -13.67 -3.95
C THR A 117 2.42 -14.18 -2.77
N GLU A 118 1.86 -15.11 -1.98
CA GLU A 118 2.54 -15.69 -0.82
C GLU A 118 3.83 -16.42 -1.24
N LEU A 119 3.79 -17.22 -2.31
CA LEU A 119 4.97 -17.93 -2.80
C LEU A 119 6.08 -16.97 -3.25
N VAL A 120 5.73 -15.87 -3.92
CA VAL A 120 6.71 -14.86 -4.33
C VAL A 120 7.28 -14.13 -3.11
N ALA A 121 6.44 -13.74 -2.15
CA ALA A 121 6.89 -13.10 -0.92
C ALA A 121 7.83 -13.99 -0.10
N GLN A 122 7.53 -15.29 0.01
CA GLN A 122 8.41 -16.26 0.67
C GLN A 122 9.75 -16.41 -0.03
N GLU A 123 9.75 -16.44 -1.36
CA GLU A 123 11.00 -16.53 -2.14
C GLU A 123 11.86 -15.28 -1.95
N ILE A 124 11.26 -14.08 -1.98
CA ILE A 124 11.97 -12.82 -1.68
C ILE A 124 12.57 -12.86 -0.28
N ALA A 125 11.80 -13.26 0.73
CA ALA A 125 12.29 -13.37 2.10
C ALA A 125 13.44 -14.38 2.23
N SER A 126 13.38 -15.50 1.50
CA SER A 126 14.44 -16.51 1.44
C SER A 126 15.73 -15.93 0.83
N GLN A 127 15.61 -15.17 -0.27
CA GLN A 127 16.75 -14.55 -0.92
C GLN A 127 17.39 -13.45 -0.08
N LEU A 128 16.59 -12.61 0.59
CA LEU A 128 17.11 -11.62 1.54
C LEU A 128 17.97 -12.30 2.61
N LYS A 129 17.50 -13.40 3.20
CA LYS A 129 18.28 -14.17 4.19
C LYS A 129 19.56 -14.77 3.60
N SER A 130 19.53 -15.22 2.35
CA SER A 130 20.70 -15.75 1.66
C SER A 130 21.78 -14.68 1.48
N VAL A 131 21.39 -13.45 1.08
CA VAL A 131 22.31 -12.33 0.92
C VAL A 131 22.93 -11.91 2.26
N ALA A 132 22.15 -11.89 3.35
CA ALA A 132 22.64 -11.62 4.70
C ALA A 132 23.76 -12.58 5.14
N CYS A 133 23.75 -13.83 4.67
CA CYS A 133 24.72 -14.85 5.09
C CYS A 133 26.16 -14.52 4.64
N GLY A 134 26.33 -13.66 3.63
CA GLY A 134 27.64 -13.31 3.06
C GLY A 134 28.26 -12.02 3.60
N ASP A 135 27.51 -11.18 4.32
CA ASP A 135 27.93 -9.83 4.70
C ASP A 135 27.27 -9.40 6.03
N THR A 136 28.10 -9.10 7.03
CA THR A 136 27.64 -8.76 8.39
C THR A 136 26.91 -7.43 8.47
N ASP A 137 27.25 -6.47 7.61
CA ASP A 137 26.61 -5.15 7.60
C ASP A 137 25.24 -5.25 6.94
N ILE A 138 25.14 -6.01 5.84
CA ILE A 138 23.84 -6.33 5.21
C ILE A 138 22.97 -7.16 6.13
N ALA A 139 23.54 -8.13 6.86
CA ALA A 139 22.81 -8.92 7.84
C ALA A 139 22.16 -8.05 8.93
N ALA A 140 22.89 -7.06 9.46
CA ALA A 140 22.36 -6.17 10.49
C ALA A 140 21.18 -5.33 9.99
N VAL A 141 21.20 -4.89 8.72
CA VAL A 141 20.07 -4.18 8.10
C VAL A 141 18.89 -5.12 7.85
N LEU A 142 19.15 -6.32 7.32
CA LEU A 142 18.10 -7.27 6.98
C LEU A 142 17.41 -7.90 8.20
N ASP A 143 18.10 -7.97 9.34
CA ASP A 143 17.50 -8.37 10.62
C ASP A 143 16.39 -7.40 11.08
N LEU A 144 16.41 -6.16 10.59
CA LEU A 144 15.40 -5.15 10.86
C LEU A 144 14.28 -5.13 9.80
N VAL A 145 14.43 -5.87 8.69
CA VAL A 145 13.39 -6.01 7.67
C VAL A 145 12.35 -7.04 8.13
N ARG A 146 11.09 -6.62 8.15
CA ARG A 146 9.94 -7.44 8.54
C ARG A 146 8.99 -7.57 7.37
N SER A 147 8.38 -8.74 7.23
CA SER A 147 7.20 -8.88 6.37
C SER A 147 6.02 -8.25 7.08
N GLU A 148 5.41 -7.26 6.44
CA GLU A 148 4.15 -6.63 6.90
C GLU A 148 2.94 -7.18 6.15
N SER A 149 3.17 -8.07 5.17
CA SER A 149 2.12 -8.77 4.42
C SER A 149 1.05 -7.78 3.92
N THR A 150 -0.20 -7.95 4.34
CA THR A 150 -1.34 -7.13 3.93
C THR A 150 -1.66 -5.99 4.90
N SER A 151 -0.67 -5.46 5.62
CA SER A 151 -0.89 -4.33 6.53
C SER A 151 -1.23 -3.07 5.73
N ASP A 152 -2.25 -2.33 6.16
CA ASP A 152 -2.70 -1.13 5.48
C ASP A 152 -1.60 -0.06 5.43
N VAL A 153 -1.45 0.56 4.25
CA VAL A 153 -0.52 1.65 4.01
C VAL A 153 -1.31 2.96 3.89
N TYR A 154 -1.13 3.85 4.85
CA TYR A 154 -1.79 5.15 4.89
C TYR A 154 -0.97 6.20 4.13
N LEU A 155 -1.54 6.77 3.08
CA LEU A 155 -0.83 7.67 2.17
C LEU A 155 -1.09 9.14 2.51
N TYR A 156 -0.31 10.02 1.87
CA TYR A 156 -0.41 11.48 1.94
C TYR A 156 -0.18 12.05 3.35
N GLY A 157 0.73 11.44 4.11
CA GLY A 157 1.02 11.83 5.49
C GLY A 157 -0.12 11.57 6.47
N CYS A 158 -1.14 10.79 6.08
CA CYS A 158 -2.19 10.37 6.99
C CYS A 158 -1.64 9.32 7.95
N GLU A 159 -1.94 9.47 9.24
CA GLU A 159 -1.64 8.46 10.24
C GLU A 159 -2.82 7.48 10.37
N ALA A 160 -2.56 6.29 10.92
CA ALA A 160 -3.55 5.25 11.22
C ALA A 160 -4.48 5.63 12.41
N ILE A 161 -4.88 6.90 12.48
CA ILE A 161 -5.77 7.44 13.51
C ILE A 161 -7.24 7.16 13.14
N ASP A 162 -7.55 7.05 11.84
CA ASP A 162 -8.89 6.75 11.34
C ASP A 162 -8.86 5.87 10.08
N ASP A 163 -9.60 4.78 10.08
CA ASP A 163 -9.78 3.88 8.93
C ASP A 163 -10.46 4.56 7.72
N GLN A 164 -10.95 5.79 7.92
CA GLN A 164 -11.54 6.66 6.90
C GLN A 164 -10.48 7.36 6.04
N TYR A 165 -9.21 7.36 6.45
CA TYR A 165 -8.14 8.00 5.71
C TYR A 165 -7.78 7.26 4.42
N PRO A 166 -7.19 7.96 3.44
CA PRO A 166 -6.67 7.35 2.23
C PRO A 166 -5.69 6.24 2.56
N LYS A 167 -6.00 5.03 2.11
CA LYS A 167 -5.20 3.84 2.37
C LYS A 167 -5.26 2.87 1.21
N HIS A 168 -4.21 2.06 1.14
CA HIS A 168 -4.17 0.88 0.30
C HIS A 168 -3.87 -0.34 1.15
N THR A 169 -4.46 -1.48 0.79
CA THR A 169 -4.15 -2.77 1.39
C THR A 169 -3.29 -3.58 0.41
N PRO A 170 -1.95 -3.57 0.54
CA PRO A 170 -1.06 -4.30 -0.35
C PRO A 170 -1.30 -5.81 -0.29
N ASP A 171 -0.92 -6.54 -1.33
CA ASP A 171 -1.03 -8.00 -1.33
C ASP A 171 0.12 -8.66 -0.55
N ALA A 172 1.30 -8.04 -0.58
CA ALA A 172 2.39 -8.29 0.37
C ALA A 172 3.29 -7.05 0.49
N SER A 173 4.00 -6.94 1.61
CA SER A 173 4.90 -5.81 1.85
C SER A 173 6.04 -6.17 2.80
N PHE A 174 7.14 -5.43 2.69
CA PHE A 174 8.30 -5.51 3.57
C PHE A 174 8.68 -4.12 4.05
N ALA A 175 8.87 -3.97 5.36
CA ALA A 175 9.26 -2.72 5.98
C ALA A 175 10.49 -2.89 6.85
N HIS A 176 11.32 -1.85 6.89
CA HIS A 176 12.31 -1.72 7.94
C HIS A 176 11.61 -1.37 9.26
N ALA A 177 12.05 -1.93 10.38
CA ALA A 177 11.40 -1.80 11.68
C ALA A 177 11.16 -0.36 12.17
N ASP A 178 11.99 0.58 11.70
CA ASP A 178 11.93 2.01 12.06
C ASP A 178 11.31 2.89 10.96
N SER A 179 10.78 2.29 9.88
CA SER A 179 10.17 3.04 8.77
C SER A 179 8.67 3.22 9.00
N GLN A 180 8.15 4.39 8.61
CA GLN A 180 6.70 4.65 8.55
C GLN A 180 6.03 3.92 7.39
N TYR A 181 6.73 3.80 6.27
CA TYR A 181 6.23 3.18 5.05
C TYR A 181 6.97 1.87 4.78
N PRO A 182 6.31 0.86 4.18
CA PRO A 182 7.03 -0.30 3.67
C PRO A 182 8.03 0.13 2.59
N SER A 183 9.22 -0.48 2.59
CA SER A 183 10.22 -0.23 1.57
C SER A 183 9.90 -0.97 0.27
N ILE A 184 9.23 -2.11 0.37
CA ILE A 184 8.80 -2.92 -0.77
C ILE A 184 7.31 -3.21 -0.65
N VAL A 185 6.57 -2.94 -1.72
CA VAL A 185 5.16 -3.32 -1.88
C VAL A 185 5.03 -4.29 -3.04
N ILE A 186 4.17 -5.30 -2.90
CA ILE A 186 3.84 -6.29 -3.93
C ILE A 186 2.34 -6.21 -4.20
N GLU A 187 2.00 -6.08 -5.47
CA GLU A 187 0.63 -6.02 -5.98
C GLU A 187 0.47 -7.06 -7.09
N THR A 188 -0.59 -7.88 -7.01
CA THR A 188 -0.85 -8.95 -7.97
C THR A 188 -2.15 -8.67 -8.72
N SER A 189 -2.09 -8.64 -10.06
CA SER A 189 -3.29 -8.64 -10.90
C SER A 189 -3.59 -10.03 -11.44
N TYR A 190 -4.84 -10.46 -11.31
CA TYR A 190 -5.32 -11.71 -11.89
C TYR A 190 -6.36 -11.45 -12.99
N SER A 191 -6.02 -11.85 -14.22
CA SER A 191 -6.91 -12.00 -15.37
C SER A 191 -7.62 -10.76 -15.96
N GLN A 192 -7.71 -9.59 -15.31
CA GLN A 192 -8.49 -8.45 -15.87
C GLN A 192 -7.97 -7.03 -15.60
N HIS A 193 -6.90 -6.81 -14.82
CA HIS A 193 -6.61 -5.50 -14.22
C HIS A 193 -5.17 -4.99 -14.34
N HIS A 194 -4.38 -5.44 -15.33
CA HIS A 194 -2.98 -5.00 -15.50
C HIS A 194 -2.79 -3.48 -15.54
N LYS A 195 -3.76 -2.73 -16.09
CA LYS A 195 -3.70 -1.26 -16.18
C LYS A 195 -3.81 -0.56 -14.82
N GLU A 196 -4.34 -1.25 -13.82
CA GLU A 196 -4.49 -0.70 -12.47
C GLU A 196 -3.17 -0.75 -11.69
N LEU A 197 -2.25 -1.67 -12.01
CA LEU A 197 -0.98 -1.79 -11.29
C LEU A 197 -0.08 -0.55 -11.46
N THR A 198 -0.04 0.04 -12.66
CA THR A 198 0.74 1.28 -12.88
C THR A 198 0.14 2.46 -12.11
N GLY A 199 -1.18 2.57 -12.06
CA GLY A 199 -1.85 3.61 -11.26
C GLY A 199 -1.60 3.42 -9.76
N LEU A 200 -1.68 2.18 -9.27
CA LEU A 200 -1.35 1.86 -7.88
C LEU A 200 0.10 2.19 -7.54
N ALA A 201 1.05 1.87 -8.42
CA ALA A 201 2.46 2.21 -8.21
C ALA A 201 2.69 3.73 -8.13
N ASP A 202 2.00 4.50 -8.97
CA ASP A 202 2.02 5.97 -8.92
C ASP A 202 1.43 6.51 -7.62
N GLU A 203 0.30 5.96 -7.16
CA GLU A 203 -0.33 6.34 -5.90
C GLU A 203 0.56 6.00 -4.70
N TYR A 204 1.17 4.82 -4.65
CA TYR A 204 2.11 4.46 -3.59
C TYR A 204 3.32 5.40 -3.56
N ILE A 205 3.95 5.67 -4.71
CA ILE A 205 5.15 6.50 -4.77
C ILE A 205 4.82 7.96 -4.43
N SER A 206 3.80 8.52 -5.06
CA SER A 206 3.40 9.91 -4.83
C SER A 206 2.83 10.11 -3.42
N GLY A 207 2.03 9.16 -2.95
CA GLY A 207 1.39 9.22 -1.64
C GLY A 207 2.34 8.97 -0.47
N SER A 208 3.47 8.30 -0.70
CA SER A 208 4.53 8.13 0.31
C SER A 208 5.67 9.14 0.16
N ASP A 209 5.56 10.11 -0.75
CA ASP A 209 6.66 11.04 -1.07
C ASP A 209 7.97 10.32 -1.42
N GLY A 210 7.86 9.21 -2.16
CA GLY A 210 8.99 8.36 -2.54
C GLY A 210 9.56 7.46 -1.45
N ASN A 211 8.98 7.43 -0.24
CA ASN A 211 9.47 6.56 0.85
C ASN A 211 9.21 5.05 0.59
N ILE A 212 8.26 4.71 -0.27
CA ILE A 212 8.12 3.35 -0.80
C ILE A 212 9.12 3.18 -1.96
N ALA A 213 10.23 2.50 -1.66
CA ALA A 213 11.38 2.42 -2.56
C ALA A 213 11.15 1.50 -3.78
N VAL A 214 10.33 0.45 -3.65
CA VAL A 214 10.07 -0.50 -4.72
C VAL A 214 8.63 -0.98 -4.70
N ILE A 215 7.97 -0.97 -5.87
CA ILE A 215 6.69 -1.65 -6.08
C ILE A 215 6.89 -2.77 -7.11
N LEU A 216 6.50 -3.99 -6.74
CA LEU A 216 6.52 -5.16 -7.61
C LEU A 216 5.09 -5.47 -8.07
N GLY A 217 4.84 -5.33 -9.36
CA GLY A 217 3.58 -5.69 -10.01
C GLY A 217 3.64 -7.07 -10.64
N LEU A 218 2.83 -7.99 -10.16
CA LEU A 218 2.72 -9.35 -10.66
C LEU A 218 1.44 -9.49 -11.49
N ASP A 219 1.55 -9.49 -12.81
CA ASP A 219 0.39 -9.66 -13.68
C ASP A 219 0.29 -11.09 -14.19
N ILE A 220 -0.73 -11.81 -13.72
CA ILE A 220 -1.00 -13.20 -14.09
C ILE A 220 -2.12 -13.22 -15.14
N GLU A 221 -1.74 -13.50 -16.39
CA GLU A 221 -2.71 -13.77 -17.45
C GLU A 221 -3.28 -15.18 -17.27
N TYR A 222 -4.61 -15.30 -17.17
CA TYR A 222 -5.27 -16.59 -17.03
C TYR A 222 -6.47 -16.69 -17.97
N GLY A 223 -6.43 -17.68 -18.86
CA GLY A 223 -7.45 -17.95 -19.88
C GLY A 223 -7.03 -19.11 -20.79
N VAL A 224 -7.95 -19.63 -21.60
CA VAL A 224 -7.66 -20.76 -22.51
C VAL A 224 -6.56 -20.34 -23.51
N GLY A 225 -5.34 -20.82 -23.27
CA GLY A 225 -4.18 -20.62 -24.16
C GLY A 225 -3.06 -19.70 -23.64
N SER A 226 -3.22 -19.01 -22.50
CA SER A 226 -2.14 -18.21 -21.89
C SER A 226 -1.83 -18.71 -20.47
N ARG A 227 -0.53 -18.89 -20.18
CA ARG A 227 0.04 -19.14 -18.84
C ARG A 227 1.16 -18.13 -18.54
N THR A 228 1.03 -16.95 -19.13
CA THR A 228 2.04 -15.90 -19.01
C THR A 228 1.86 -15.21 -17.67
N ALA A 229 2.96 -14.92 -17.01
CA ALA A 229 2.96 -13.86 -16.01
C ALA A 229 4.03 -12.84 -16.36
N SER A 230 3.77 -11.61 -15.94
CA SER A 230 4.68 -10.50 -16.10
C SER A 230 5.08 -9.98 -14.73
N LEU A 231 6.36 -9.69 -14.55
CA LEU A 231 6.84 -8.90 -13.42
C LEU A 231 7.11 -7.49 -13.91
N SER A 232 6.53 -6.51 -13.23
CA SER A 232 6.82 -5.09 -13.40
C SER A 232 7.43 -4.55 -12.12
N ILE A 233 8.42 -3.67 -12.23
CA ILE A 233 9.10 -3.04 -11.10
C ILE A 233 8.99 -1.53 -11.29
N TRP A 234 8.47 -0.84 -10.27
CA TRP A 234 8.45 0.62 -10.21
C TRP A 234 9.34 1.12 -9.08
N ARG A 235 10.08 2.18 -9.36
CA ARG A 235 10.97 2.85 -8.39
C ARG A 235 10.81 4.36 -8.47
N PRO A 236 10.85 5.06 -7.32
CA PRO A 236 10.95 6.50 -7.29
C PRO A 236 12.32 6.94 -7.79
N ARG A 237 12.34 7.88 -8.73
CA ARG A 237 13.55 8.56 -9.17
C ARG A 237 13.49 10.00 -8.73
N VAL A 238 14.28 10.35 -7.73
CA VAL A 238 14.43 11.72 -7.24
C VAL A 238 15.25 12.50 -8.25
N LEU A 239 14.66 13.53 -8.85
CA LEU A 239 15.37 14.48 -9.69
C LEU A 239 15.66 15.75 -8.89
N PRO A 240 16.88 16.30 -8.99
CA PRO A 240 17.19 17.60 -8.43
C PRO A 240 16.40 18.67 -9.19
N ASP A 241 15.44 19.30 -8.50
CA ASP A 241 14.71 20.45 -9.02
C ASP A 241 15.48 21.75 -8.67
N PRO A 242 15.72 22.65 -9.63
CA PRO A 242 16.32 23.95 -9.36
C PRO A 242 15.52 24.85 -8.38
N ASP A 243 14.23 24.57 -8.13
CA ASP A 243 13.33 25.38 -7.26
C ASP A 243 12.96 24.68 -5.92
N GLU A 244 13.86 23.84 -5.37
CA GLU A 244 13.77 23.19 -4.04
C GLU A 244 12.69 22.10 -3.84
N LYS A 245 11.89 21.75 -4.86
CA LYS A 245 10.94 20.64 -4.77
C LYS A 245 11.44 19.40 -5.48
N GLU A 246 12.02 18.46 -4.75
CA GLU A 246 12.40 17.16 -5.32
C GLU A 246 11.22 16.52 -6.07
N ALA A 247 11.40 16.27 -7.37
CA ALA A 247 10.40 15.63 -8.20
C ALA A 247 10.66 14.12 -8.24
N VAL A 248 9.65 13.31 -7.92
CA VAL A 248 9.74 11.86 -7.99
C VAL A 248 9.13 11.36 -9.30
N LEU A 249 9.92 10.66 -10.13
CA LEU A 249 9.45 10.00 -11.35
C LEU A 249 9.40 8.47 -11.17
N LEU A 250 8.54 7.81 -11.95
CA LEU A 250 8.46 6.37 -12.03
C LEU A 250 9.46 5.81 -13.06
N GLU A 251 10.42 5.01 -12.62
CA GLU A 251 11.17 4.12 -13.51
C GLU A 251 10.46 2.76 -13.59
N THR A 252 10.19 2.26 -14.80
CA THR A 252 9.49 0.98 -15.01
C THR A 252 10.38 -0.03 -15.72
N PHE A 253 10.52 -1.22 -15.15
CA PHE A 253 11.11 -2.40 -15.80
C PHE A 253 10.06 -3.51 -15.88
N SER A 254 9.86 -4.13 -17.05
CA SER A 254 8.87 -5.20 -17.21
C SER A 254 9.46 -6.38 -17.97
N VAL A 255 9.24 -7.60 -17.46
CA VAL A 255 9.65 -8.86 -18.08
C VAL A 255 8.43 -9.75 -18.26
N ARG A 256 8.31 -10.37 -19.45
CA ARG A 256 7.24 -11.32 -19.78
C ARG A 256 7.87 -12.70 -20.03
N GLU A 257 7.46 -13.71 -19.27
CA GLU A 257 7.97 -15.08 -19.44
C GLU A 257 6.85 -16.13 -19.43
N ALA A 258 7.05 -17.18 -20.23
CA ALA A 258 6.16 -18.33 -20.27
C ALA A 258 6.51 -19.30 -19.13
N GLY A 259 5.93 -19.07 -17.96
CA GLY A 259 6.06 -19.94 -16.80
C GLY A 259 6.86 -19.29 -15.65
N VAL A 260 6.13 -18.83 -14.64
CA VAL A 260 6.69 -18.06 -13.51
C VAL A 260 7.75 -18.83 -12.72
N MET A 261 7.58 -20.14 -12.53
CA MET A 261 8.57 -20.95 -11.84
C MET A 261 9.89 -21.03 -12.64
N ALA A 262 9.81 -21.06 -13.97
CA ALA A 262 11.00 -21.01 -14.82
C ALA A 262 11.66 -19.62 -14.79
N PHE A 263 10.89 -18.53 -14.66
CA PHE A 263 11.42 -17.18 -14.46
C PHE A 263 12.14 -17.01 -13.12
N LEU A 264 11.49 -17.39 -11.99
CA LEU A 264 12.11 -17.35 -10.65
C LEU A 264 13.39 -18.20 -10.59
N LEU A 265 13.40 -19.38 -11.24
CA LEU A 265 14.58 -20.22 -11.35
C LEU A 265 15.66 -19.67 -12.31
N ALA A 266 15.27 -19.07 -13.44
CA ALA A 266 16.21 -18.55 -14.45
C ALA A 266 16.83 -17.21 -14.06
N HIS A 267 16.15 -16.41 -13.24
CA HIS A 267 16.57 -15.06 -12.85
C HIS A 267 17.13 -14.98 -11.43
N TYR A 268 17.48 -16.13 -10.83
CA TYR A 268 18.28 -16.26 -9.60
C TYR A 268 19.50 -15.31 -9.57
N GLN A 269 20.14 -15.06 -10.73
CA GLN A 269 21.27 -14.13 -10.82
C GLN A 269 20.87 -12.65 -10.95
N SER A 270 19.66 -12.33 -11.43
CA SER A 270 19.18 -10.95 -11.59
C SER A 270 18.51 -10.40 -10.33
N VAL A 271 17.86 -11.23 -9.52
CA VAL A 271 17.32 -10.80 -8.22
C VAL A 271 18.44 -10.53 -7.21
N SER A 272 19.56 -11.27 -7.31
CA SER A 272 20.80 -10.99 -6.56
C SER A 272 21.39 -9.59 -6.85
N ALA A 273 21.25 -9.09 -8.08
CA ALA A 273 21.67 -7.73 -8.45
C ALA A 273 20.75 -6.63 -7.88
N LEU A 274 19.53 -6.96 -7.43
CA LEU A 274 18.61 -5.99 -6.83
C LEU A 274 18.96 -5.66 -5.36
N VAL A 275 19.85 -6.41 -4.73
CA VAL A 275 20.29 -6.21 -3.33
C VAL A 275 21.67 -5.52 -3.25
N GLN A 276 22.24 -5.06 -4.37
CA GLN A 276 23.58 -4.45 -4.43
C GLN A 276 23.60 -2.97 -4.84
N CYS A 277 22.50 -2.23 -4.68
CA CYS A 277 22.48 -0.77 -4.82
C CYS A 277 22.07 -0.09 -3.52
#